data_AF-A0A9R0R0B1-F1
#
_entry.id   AF-A0A9R0R0B1-F1
#
_cell.length_a   1.000
_cell.length_b   1.000
_cell.length_c   1.000
_cell.angle_alpha   90.00
_cell.angle_beta   90.00
_cell.angle_gamma   90.00
#
_symmetry.space_group_name_H-M   'P 1'
#
loop_
_entity.id
_entity.type
_entity.pdbx_description
1 polymer ?
#
loop_
_entity_poly.entity_id
_entity_poly.type
_entity_poly.pdbx_seq_one_letter_code
_entity_poly.pdbx_strand_id
1 'polypeptide(L)'
;MAMNEIRGHICIKNIECVASIEEAIGAFLSEKAFISILDLIWSDNRNITSDEANQDKEILEVLRPHHELNELTVKAFAGSSFPNWFSSLSHLQTLHLSDCTKCATLPALGELPQLKYLDIGGFPAIIQISQEFSGTNGVKGFPALKELVFEDMSNFKRWTSVQDCEFLPSLTELAVVDCPKITEFPPLPSMLVKLKISETGITILPEVHIPNSQFPSSLEYLQIHQCPKLTSLKEGLLSQQLLALQQLTITHCLDLIDLPVEGLRSLSALKSLHIYDCPRLAPSGQHSLLPSKLEDLRISSCSNLINPLLQELNELSSLTHLTTADCASLQSFPVKLPATLQKLEILNCSNLIYLPAGLEDASCLTAITILKCPLIPCLPGRLTGSLKELYIQECLFLSESCQENSGRDWCNIAHVPIIEISDDTNITNKSTRRRLS
;
A
#
# COMPACT_ATOMS: atom_id res chain seq x y z
N MET A 1 -22.10 12.22 41.80
CA MET A 1 -22.94 11.03 41.50
C MET A 1 -22.20 10.28 40.40
N ALA A 2 -21.69 9.08 40.68
CA ALA A 2 -20.88 8.35 39.70
C ALA A 2 -21.78 7.89 38.55
N MET A 3 -21.51 8.38 37.33
CA MET A 3 -22.28 8.03 36.13
C MET A 3 -21.88 6.64 35.63
N ASN A 4 -22.26 5.58 36.36
CA ASN A 4 -21.81 4.20 36.12
C ASN A 4 -22.59 3.47 35.02
N GLU A 5 -23.69 4.06 34.54
CA GLU A 5 -24.49 3.52 33.43
C GLU A 5 -24.14 4.13 32.06
N ILE A 6 -23.05 4.92 31.96
CA ILE A 6 -22.61 5.46 30.66
C ILE A 6 -22.20 4.29 29.77
N ARG A 7 -22.67 4.33 28.51
CA ARG A 7 -22.49 3.26 27.54
C ARG A 7 -21.80 3.75 26.28
N GLY A 8 -21.20 2.82 25.54
CA GLY A 8 -20.70 3.06 24.20
C GLY A 8 -19.31 3.71 24.21
N HIS A 9 -19.17 4.84 23.52
CA HIS A 9 -17.90 5.52 23.30
C HIS A 9 -17.73 6.72 24.23
N ILE A 10 -16.61 6.75 24.96
CA ILE A 10 -16.17 7.92 25.72
C ILE A 10 -14.84 8.41 25.14
N CYS A 11 -14.76 9.71 24.87
CA CYS A 11 -13.54 10.39 24.45
C CYS A 11 -13.17 11.44 25.49
N ILE A 12 -12.05 11.24 26.19
CA ILE A 12 -11.50 12.17 27.18
C ILE A 12 -10.31 12.88 26.54
N LYS A 13 -10.42 14.20 26.40
CA LYS A 13 -9.39 15.05 25.77
C LYS A 13 -8.78 16.01 26.78
N ASN A 14 -7.59 16.50 26.45
CA ASN A 14 -6.80 17.44 27.24
C ASN A 14 -6.55 16.90 28.66
N ILE A 15 -6.17 15.62 28.75
CA ILE A 15 -5.97 14.94 30.04
C ILE A 15 -4.86 15.62 30.87
N GLU A 16 -3.92 16.33 30.24
CA GLU A 16 -2.93 17.15 30.93
C GLU A 16 -3.53 18.24 31.83
N CYS A 17 -4.81 18.60 31.65
CA CYS A 17 -5.49 19.60 32.48
C CYS A 17 -6.01 19.03 33.81
N VAL A 18 -5.92 17.71 34.03
CA VAL A 18 -6.32 17.09 35.30
C VAL A 18 -5.38 17.55 36.42
N ALA A 19 -5.93 18.20 37.44
CA ALA A 19 -5.15 18.93 38.44
C ALA A 19 -4.48 18.03 39.47
N SER A 20 -5.01 16.82 39.71
CA SER A 20 -4.42 15.87 40.64
C SER A 20 -4.81 14.42 40.36
N ILE A 21 -4.10 13.48 40.99
CA ILE A 21 -4.40 12.04 40.91
C ILE A 21 -5.79 11.75 41.49
N GLU A 22 -6.20 12.45 42.55
CA GLU A 22 -7.52 12.29 43.17
C GLU A 22 -8.67 12.65 42.22
N GLU A 23 -8.48 13.68 41.38
CA GLU A 23 -9.43 14.04 40.34
C GLU A 23 -9.55 12.94 39.29
N ALA A 24 -8.41 12.39 38.84
CA ALA A 24 -8.39 11.27 37.89
C ALA A 24 -9.05 10.01 38.47
N ILE A 25 -8.81 9.68 39.74
CA ILE A 25 -9.49 8.58 40.45
C ILE A 25 -11.01 8.80 40.47
N GLY A 26 -11.44 10.05 40.62
CA GLY A 26 -12.85 10.45 40.57
C GLY A 26 -13.58 10.17 39.25
N ALA A 27 -12.86 9.80 38.18
CA ALA A 27 -13.47 9.35 36.93
C ALA A 27 -14.15 7.98 37.06
N PHE A 28 -13.71 7.13 37.99
CA PHE A 28 -14.23 5.77 38.23
C PHE A 28 -14.33 4.92 36.94
N LEU A 29 -13.35 5.01 36.03
CA LEU A 29 -13.39 4.30 34.74
C LEU A 29 -13.45 2.78 34.90
N SER A 30 -12.84 2.25 35.96
CA SER A 30 -12.84 0.83 36.29
C SER A 30 -14.20 0.30 36.74
N GLU A 31 -15.16 1.17 37.07
CA GLU A 31 -16.54 0.79 37.44
C GLU A 31 -17.53 0.90 36.27
N LYS A 32 -17.10 1.47 35.13
CA LYS A 32 -17.98 1.76 33.99
C LYS A 32 -18.03 0.60 33.01
N ALA A 33 -18.67 -0.48 33.43
CA ALA A 33 -18.74 -1.75 32.68
C ALA A 33 -19.37 -1.68 31.28
N PHE A 34 -20.13 -0.63 30.97
CA PHE A 34 -20.84 -0.50 29.69
C PHE A 34 -20.11 0.35 28.64
N ILE A 35 -18.92 0.88 28.96
CA ILE A 35 -18.07 1.55 27.97
C ILE A 35 -17.41 0.48 27.11
N SER A 36 -17.63 0.58 25.80
CA SER A 36 -17.01 -0.30 24.81
C SER A 36 -15.78 0.32 24.15
N ILE A 37 -15.77 1.64 23.98
CA ILE A 37 -14.69 2.39 23.32
C ILE A 37 -14.25 3.52 24.24
N LEU A 38 -12.95 3.64 24.47
CA LEU A 38 -12.37 4.70 25.30
C LEU A 38 -11.20 5.36 24.58
N ASP A 39 -11.27 6.67 24.39
CA ASP A 39 -10.13 7.46 23.93
C ASP A 39 -9.58 8.29 25.09
N LEU A 40 -8.28 8.19 25.30
CA LEU A 40 -7.52 9.00 26.24
C LEU A 40 -6.53 9.85 25.45
N ILE A 41 -6.82 11.15 25.33
CA ILE A 41 -6.13 12.04 24.42
C ILE A 41 -5.53 13.21 25.21
N TRP A 42 -4.21 13.33 25.14
CA TRP A 42 -3.47 14.51 25.57
C TRP A 42 -3.34 15.51 24.42
N SER A 43 -3.01 16.76 24.72
CA SER A 43 -2.64 17.72 23.68
C SER A 43 -1.34 17.32 22.98
N ASP A 44 -1.34 17.44 21.65
CA ASP A 44 -0.19 17.21 20.78
C ASP A 44 0.88 18.31 20.99
N ASN A 45 2.15 18.03 20.65
CA ASN A 45 3.26 19.00 20.61
C ASN A 45 3.51 19.81 21.90
N ARG A 46 3.20 19.26 23.07
CA ARG A 46 3.50 19.92 24.35
C ARG A 46 5.01 19.95 24.59
N ASN A 47 5.54 21.13 24.95
CA ASN A 47 6.90 21.28 25.46
C ASN A 47 6.96 20.91 26.95
N ILE A 48 6.88 19.62 27.22
CA ILE A 48 6.76 19.06 28.58
C ILE A 48 8.11 18.87 29.29
N THR A 49 8.16 19.31 30.54
CA THR A 49 9.20 19.01 31.53
C THR A 49 9.24 17.52 31.92
N SER A 50 10.21 17.12 32.74
CA SER A 50 10.22 15.77 33.35
C SER A 50 9.04 15.55 34.29
N ASP A 51 8.65 16.59 35.02
CA ASP A 51 7.65 16.51 36.07
C ASP A 51 6.25 16.36 35.46
N GLU A 52 5.95 17.08 34.39
CA GLU A 52 4.69 16.92 33.64
C GLU A 52 4.58 15.54 32.98
N ALA A 53 5.69 14.98 32.49
CA ALA A 53 5.71 13.63 31.93
C ALA A 53 5.47 12.56 33.01
N ASN A 54 5.98 12.76 34.23
CA ASN A 54 5.71 11.89 35.37
C ASN A 54 4.25 12.01 35.82
N GLN A 55 3.70 13.23 35.84
CA GLN A 55 2.30 13.48 36.15
C GLN A 55 1.37 12.74 35.17
N ASP A 56 1.63 12.83 33.86
CA ASP A 56 0.83 12.11 32.86
C ASP A 56 0.88 10.60 33.09
N LYS A 57 2.05 10.06 33.45
CA LYS A 57 2.22 8.65 33.79
C LYS A 57 1.39 8.26 35.01
N GLU A 58 1.42 9.05 36.08
CA GLU A 58 0.63 8.82 37.30
C GLU A 58 -0.88 8.90 37.03
N ILE A 59 -1.31 9.87 36.21
CA ILE A 59 -2.71 10.00 35.77
C ILE A 59 -3.14 8.78 34.96
N LEU A 60 -2.37 8.36 33.95
CA LEU A 60 -2.72 7.20 33.13
C LEU A 60 -2.75 5.90 33.95
N GLU A 61 -1.92 5.77 34.99
CA GLU A 61 -1.94 4.61 35.90
C GLU A 61 -3.30 4.46 36.61
N VAL A 62 -3.91 5.58 37.05
CA VAL A 62 -5.20 5.56 37.77
C VAL A 62 -6.43 5.59 36.86
N LEU A 63 -6.27 6.03 35.59
CA LEU A 63 -7.33 5.98 34.56
C LEU A 63 -7.55 4.57 33.98
N ARG A 64 -7.46 3.54 34.83
CA ARG A 64 -7.66 2.15 34.43
C ARG A 64 -9.10 1.92 33.96
N PRO A 65 -9.32 1.46 32.72
CA PRO A 65 -10.65 1.15 32.24
C PRO A 65 -11.20 -0.16 32.82
N HIS A 66 -12.51 -0.36 32.69
CA HIS A 66 -13.15 -1.63 32.99
C HIS A 66 -12.63 -2.75 32.08
N HIS A 67 -12.56 -3.98 32.57
CA HIS A 67 -12.02 -5.15 31.86
C HIS A 67 -12.86 -5.64 30.66
N GLU A 68 -14.05 -5.06 30.47
CA GLU A 68 -14.96 -5.33 29.34
C GLU A 68 -14.74 -4.38 28.17
N LEU A 69 -13.77 -3.47 28.28
CA LEU A 69 -13.44 -2.52 27.22
C LEU A 69 -13.02 -3.27 25.95
N ASN A 70 -13.62 -2.90 24.82
CA ASN A 70 -13.36 -3.52 23.52
C ASN A 70 -12.29 -2.76 22.73
N GLU A 71 -12.27 -1.43 22.82
CA GLU A 71 -11.36 -0.57 22.06
C GLU A 71 -10.77 0.53 22.95
N LEU A 72 -9.47 0.73 22.82
CA LEU A 72 -8.72 1.73 23.56
C LEU A 72 -7.86 2.55 22.57
N THR A 73 -7.96 3.86 22.68
CA THR A 73 -7.04 4.80 22.02
C THR A 73 -6.27 5.58 23.08
N VAL A 74 -4.95 5.62 22.98
CA VAL A 74 -4.11 6.52 23.77
C VAL A 74 -3.27 7.38 22.83
N LYS A 75 -3.47 8.70 22.89
CA LYS A 75 -2.81 9.66 22.01
C LYS A 75 -2.03 10.71 22.80
N ALA A 76 -0.83 11.04 22.31
CA ALA A 76 0.04 12.10 22.82
C ALA A 76 0.46 11.94 24.30
N PHE A 77 0.48 10.69 24.78
CA PHE A 77 0.92 10.36 26.13
C PHE A 77 2.43 10.63 26.31
N ALA A 78 2.74 11.41 27.32
CA ALA A 78 4.09 11.89 27.61
C ALA A 78 4.93 10.97 28.50
N GLY A 79 4.33 9.97 29.12
CA GLY A 79 5.05 9.13 30.06
C GLY A 79 6.08 8.26 29.37
N SER A 80 7.14 7.91 30.09
CA SER A 80 8.23 7.08 29.57
C SER A 80 7.85 5.61 29.35
N SER A 81 6.77 5.15 29.97
CA SER A 81 6.29 3.75 29.93
C SER A 81 4.78 3.70 30.15
N PHE A 82 4.11 2.72 29.54
CA PHE A 82 2.70 2.46 29.79
C PHE A 82 2.44 1.75 31.13
N PRO A 83 1.24 1.91 31.73
CA PRO A 83 0.81 1.18 32.91
C PRO A 83 0.77 -0.34 32.74
N ASN A 84 0.93 -1.05 33.85
CA ASN A 84 0.87 -2.52 33.88
C ASN A 84 -0.53 -3.07 33.58
N TRP A 85 -1.58 -2.28 33.76
CA TRP A 85 -2.94 -2.73 33.51
C TRP A 85 -3.26 -2.95 32.02
N PHE A 86 -2.42 -2.47 31.09
CA PHE A 86 -2.59 -2.73 29.65
C PHE A 86 -2.72 -4.22 29.36
N SER A 87 -1.82 -5.04 29.88
CA SER A 87 -1.82 -6.50 29.70
C SER A 87 -2.98 -7.21 30.42
N SER A 88 -3.77 -6.49 31.24
CA SER A 88 -4.92 -7.05 31.97
C SER A 88 -6.26 -6.91 31.23
N LEU A 89 -6.30 -6.22 30.09
CA LEU A 89 -7.53 -5.97 29.32
C LEU A 89 -7.91 -7.16 28.43
N SER A 90 -8.34 -8.27 29.04
CA SER A 90 -8.55 -9.55 28.36
C SER A 90 -9.59 -9.55 27.23
N HIS A 91 -10.50 -8.57 27.19
CA HIS A 91 -11.52 -8.42 26.15
C HIS A 91 -11.18 -7.39 25.07
N LEU A 92 -10.03 -6.71 25.18
CA LEU A 92 -9.63 -5.69 24.23
C LEU A 92 -9.38 -6.31 22.85
N GLN A 93 -10.06 -5.79 21.82
CA GLN A 93 -9.96 -6.23 20.44
C GLN A 93 -9.20 -5.23 19.56
N THR A 94 -9.26 -3.94 19.91
CA THR A 94 -8.65 -2.87 19.13
C THR A 94 -7.83 -1.97 20.05
N LEU A 95 -6.59 -1.69 19.67
CA LEU A 95 -5.71 -0.78 20.39
C LEU A 95 -5.00 0.17 19.43
N HIS A 96 -5.19 1.47 19.65
CA HIS A 96 -4.49 2.53 18.93
C HIS A 96 -3.58 3.29 19.90
N LEU A 97 -2.29 3.33 19.60
CA LEU A 97 -1.30 4.11 20.34
C LEU A 97 -0.64 5.10 19.38
N SER A 98 -0.83 6.40 19.60
CA SER A 98 -0.23 7.41 18.72
C SER A 98 0.50 8.52 19.48
N ASP A 99 1.53 9.08 18.86
CA ASP A 99 2.21 10.32 19.28
C ASP A 99 2.81 10.27 20.71
N CYS A 100 3.14 9.08 21.21
CA CYS A 100 3.68 8.87 22.54
C CYS A 100 5.20 9.11 22.58
N THR A 101 5.60 10.36 22.35
CA THR A 101 6.97 10.75 21.95
C THR A 101 8.09 10.41 22.92
N LYS A 102 7.80 10.34 24.23
CA LYS A 102 8.79 10.02 25.27
C LYS A 102 8.83 8.53 25.64
N CYS A 103 7.90 7.73 25.12
CA CYS A 103 7.77 6.33 25.47
C CYS A 103 8.85 5.49 24.76
N ALA A 104 9.76 4.91 25.55
CA ALA A 104 10.91 4.17 25.01
C ALA A 104 10.65 2.66 24.85
N THR A 105 9.59 2.14 25.46
CA THR A 105 9.24 0.71 25.46
C THR A 105 7.73 0.52 25.34
N LEU A 106 7.31 -0.46 24.55
CA LEU A 106 5.91 -0.89 24.48
C LEU A 106 5.59 -1.88 25.60
N PRO A 107 4.34 -1.92 26.09
CA PRO A 107 3.91 -2.95 27.04
C PRO A 107 3.86 -4.32 26.35
N ALA A 108 3.70 -5.37 27.16
CA ALA A 108 3.56 -6.76 26.70
C ALA A 108 2.18 -6.99 26.06
N LEU A 109 1.96 -6.39 24.89
CA LEU A 109 0.68 -6.42 24.18
C LEU A 109 0.34 -7.80 23.62
N GLY A 110 1.32 -8.67 23.42
CA GLY A 110 1.09 -10.07 23.05
C GLY A 110 0.25 -10.82 24.08
N GLU A 111 0.27 -10.43 25.35
CA GLU A 111 -0.51 -11.13 26.39
C GLU A 111 -2.03 -10.89 26.28
N LEU A 112 -2.47 -10.03 25.34
CA LEU A 112 -3.89 -9.74 25.08
C LEU A 112 -4.52 -10.82 24.18
N PRO A 113 -5.39 -11.70 24.74
CA PRO A 113 -5.84 -12.90 24.03
C PRO A 113 -6.88 -12.64 22.93
N GLN A 114 -7.56 -11.49 22.95
CA GLN A 114 -8.61 -11.13 21.99
C GLN A 114 -8.23 -9.99 21.05
N LEU A 115 -7.00 -9.45 21.15
CA LEU A 115 -6.56 -8.33 20.34
C LEU A 115 -6.51 -8.73 18.87
N LYS A 116 -7.27 -8.03 18.03
CA LYS A 116 -7.42 -8.26 16.59
C LYS A 116 -6.76 -7.17 15.75
N TYR A 117 -6.79 -5.93 16.24
CA TYR A 117 -6.29 -4.76 15.52
C TYR A 117 -5.34 -3.99 16.43
N LEU A 118 -4.11 -3.82 16.00
CA LEU A 118 -3.09 -3.07 16.73
C LEU A 118 -2.43 -2.05 15.81
N ASP A 119 -2.53 -0.80 16.20
CA ASP A 119 -1.99 0.34 15.47
C ASP A 119 -1.11 1.16 16.41
N ILE A 120 0.16 1.33 16.02
CA ILE A 120 1.20 1.96 16.82
C ILE A 120 1.92 2.96 15.94
N GLY A 121 1.86 4.24 16.31
CA GLY A 121 2.62 5.25 15.60
C GLY A 121 3.06 6.48 16.40
N GLY A 122 3.96 7.28 15.84
CA GLY A 122 4.48 8.47 16.51
C GLY A 122 5.31 8.16 17.76
N PHE A 123 6.22 7.18 17.67
CA PHE A 123 7.11 6.73 18.76
C PHE A 123 8.61 6.98 18.46
N PRO A 124 9.09 8.23 18.43
CA PRO A 124 10.49 8.56 18.17
C PRO A 124 11.47 8.03 19.24
N ALA A 125 11.04 7.67 20.44
CA ALA A 125 11.94 7.10 21.46
C ALA A 125 12.15 5.58 21.29
N ILE A 126 11.32 4.89 20.49
CA ILE A 126 11.47 3.46 20.24
C ILE A 126 12.54 3.24 19.16
N ILE A 127 13.59 2.52 19.54
CA ILE A 127 14.68 2.14 18.64
C ILE A 127 14.55 0.67 18.20
N GLN A 128 14.02 -0.17 19.07
CA GLN A 128 13.89 -1.60 18.81
C GLN A 128 12.62 -2.16 19.45
N ILE A 129 12.03 -3.16 18.80
CA ILE A 129 10.94 -3.98 19.33
C ILE A 129 11.48 -5.41 19.39
N SER A 130 11.38 -6.03 20.58
CA SER A 130 11.93 -7.35 20.89
C SER A 130 10.86 -8.24 21.55
N GLN A 131 11.28 -9.39 22.09
CA GLN A 131 10.39 -10.39 22.70
C GLN A 131 9.45 -9.84 23.79
N GLU A 132 9.82 -8.77 24.48
CA GLU A 132 8.99 -8.13 25.53
C GLU A 132 7.61 -7.71 25.00
N PHE A 133 7.54 -7.29 23.73
CA PHE A 133 6.30 -6.93 23.05
C PHE A 133 5.33 -8.11 22.92
N SER A 134 5.86 -9.32 22.73
CA SER A 134 5.08 -10.55 22.58
C SER A 134 4.62 -11.16 23.91
N GLY A 135 5.04 -10.62 25.04
CA GLY A 135 4.75 -11.18 26.36
C GLY A 135 5.76 -12.22 26.84
N THR A 136 5.82 -12.38 28.16
CA THR A 136 6.76 -13.31 28.83
C THR A 136 6.05 -14.41 29.62
N ASN A 137 4.74 -14.29 29.83
CA ASN A 137 3.94 -15.19 30.67
C ASN A 137 2.84 -15.90 29.88
N GLY A 138 2.48 -17.14 30.26
CA GLY A 138 1.20 -17.81 29.95
C GLY A 138 0.76 -17.90 28.47
N VAL A 139 0.28 -16.79 27.91
CA VAL A 139 -0.08 -16.59 26.49
C VAL A 139 1.14 -15.98 25.79
N LYS A 140 1.82 -16.76 24.95
CA LYS A 140 2.97 -16.26 24.18
C LYS A 140 2.50 -15.73 22.84
N GLY A 141 2.79 -14.46 22.56
CA GLY A 141 2.46 -13.81 21.30
C GLY A 141 0.97 -13.51 21.15
N PHE A 142 0.57 -13.07 19.97
CA PHE A 142 -0.74 -12.50 19.67
C PHE A 142 -1.67 -13.55 19.02
N PRO A 143 -2.50 -14.29 19.79
CA PRO A 143 -3.26 -15.42 19.25
C PRO A 143 -4.37 -15.01 18.28
N ALA A 144 -4.93 -13.80 18.40
CA ALA A 144 -6.08 -13.34 17.63
C ALA A 144 -5.78 -12.15 16.70
N LEU A 145 -4.53 -11.64 16.67
CA LEU A 145 -4.18 -10.43 15.96
C LEU A 145 -4.24 -10.66 14.46
N LYS A 146 -5.06 -9.87 13.77
CA LYS A 146 -5.31 -9.92 12.33
C LYS A 146 -4.56 -8.82 11.60
N GLU A 147 -4.49 -7.64 12.20
CA GLU A 147 -3.87 -6.46 11.59
C GLU A 147 -2.89 -5.80 12.57
N LEU A 148 -1.68 -5.54 12.08
CA LEU A 148 -0.63 -4.83 12.79
C LEU A 148 -0.12 -3.67 11.93
N VAL A 149 -0.16 -2.46 12.47
CA VAL A 149 0.33 -1.25 11.82
C VAL A 149 1.42 -0.60 12.67
N PHE A 150 2.55 -0.30 12.04
CA PHE A 150 3.57 0.60 12.55
C PHE A 150 3.65 1.83 11.65
N GLU A 151 3.41 3.02 12.19
CA GLU A 151 3.38 4.29 11.44
C GLU A 151 4.23 5.37 12.10
N ASP A 152 4.93 6.22 11.34
CA ASP A 152 5.69 7.37 11.87
C ASP A 152 6.58 7.01 13.08
N MET A 153 7.43 5.99 12.90
CA MET A 153 8.40 5.57 13.92
C MET A 153 9.81 5.95 13.49
N SER A 154 10.11 7.24 13.52
CA SER A 154 11.33 7.86 12.97
C SER A 154 12.68 7.29 13.44
N ASN A 155 12.75 6.67 14.62
CA ASN A 155 13.97 6.05 15.17
C ASN A 155 13.95 4.53 15.24
N PHE A 156 12.86 3.89 14.82
CA PHE A 156 12.71 2.44 14.87
C PHE A 156 13.67 1.78 13.88
N LYS A 157 14.62 0.99 14.40
CA LYS A 157 15.70 0.37 13.61
C LYS A 157 15.52 -1.13 13.41
N ARG A 158 15.03 -1.81 14.44
CA ARG A 158 15.08 -3.28 14.52
C ARG A 158 13.79 -3.82 15.11
N TRP A 159 13.15 -4.71 14.38
CA TRP A 159 12.15 -5.59 14.93
C TRP A 159 12.73 -7.01 14.95
N THR A 160 12.89 -7.60 16.14
CA THR A 160 13.48 -8.93 16.28
C THR A 160 12.59 -9.84 17.12
N SER A 161 12.59 -11.13 16.78
CA SER A 161 11.92 -12.17 17.56
C SER A 161 12.83 -13.40 17.68
N VAL A 162 12.71 -14.12 18.78
CA VAL A 162 13.58 -15.25 19.15
C VAL A 162 12.92 -16.61 18.89
N GLN A 163 11.65 -16.64 18.48
CA GLN A 163 10.81 -17.85 18.42
C GLN A 163 10.17 -18.05 17.03
N ASP A 164 10.94 -17.95 15.95
CA ASP A 164 10.53 -18.37 14.59
C ASP A 164 9.09 -18.00 14.18
N CYS A 165 8.68 -16.74 14.43
CA CYS A 165 7.36 -16.18 14.07
C CYS A 165 6.13 -16.82 14.74
N GLU A 166 6.31 -17.71 15.73
CA GLU A 166 5.21 -18.34 16.48
C GLU A 166 4.36 -17.33 17.26
N PHE A 167 4.85 -16.10 17.42
CA PHE A 167 4.17 -15.05 18.16
C PHE A 167 3.08 -14.29 17.37
N LEU A 168 2.93 -14.54 16.06
CA LEU A 168 1.90 -13.91 15.21
C LEU A 168 1.08 -14.95 14.42
N PRO A 169 0.46 -15.94 15.09
CA PRO A 169 -0.17 -17.09 14.42
C PRO A 169 -1.37 -16.74 13.54
N SER A 170 -2.04 -15.60 13.79
CA SER A 170 -3.29 -15.21 13.12
C SER A 170 -3.16 -13.97 12.24
N LEU A 171 -1.96 -13.42 12.08
CA LEU A 171 -1.74 -12.14 11.40
C LEU A 171 -2.01 -12.28 9.89
N THR A 172 -2.94 -11.47 9.39
CA THR A 172 -3.34 -11.44 7.98
C THR A 172 -2.87 -10.18 7.26
N GLU A 173 -2.77 -9.04 7.96
CA GLU A 173 -2.34 -7.77 7.40
C GLU A 173 -1.22 -7.15 8.24
N LEU A 174 -0.14 -6.74 7.56
CA LEU A 174 0.97 -6.00 8.15
C LEU A 174 1.24 -4.75 7.32
N ALA A 175 1.24 -3.60 7.98
CA ALA A 175 1.67 -2.34 7.38
C ALA A 175 2.80 -1.71 8.20
N VAL A 176 3.89 -1.35 7.53
CA VAL A 176 4.96 -0.52 8.08
C VAL A 176 5.11 0.70 7.20
N VAL A 177 4.76 1.86 7.74
CA VAL A 177 4.65 3.13 7.03
C VAL A 177 5.50 4.17 7.76
N ASP A 178 6.24 4.99 7.03
CA ASP A 178 7.06 6.08 7.58
C ASP A 178 7.95 5.63 8.76
N CYS A 179 8.69 4.54 8.53
CA CYS A 179 9.67 3.99 9.47
C CYS A 179 11.07 4.04 8.84
N PRO A 180 11.67 5.23 8.64
CA PRO A 180 12.81 5.40 7.73
C PRO A 180 14.12 4.73 8.20
N LYS A 181 14.21 4.35 9.48
CA LYS A 181 15.41 3.70 10.04
C LYS A 181 15.30 2.19 10.17
N ILE A 182 14.14 1.60 9.92
CA ILE A 182 13.97 0.15 10.08
C ILE A 182 14.74 -0.57 8.98
N THR A 183 15.62 -1.47 9.39
CA THR A 183 16.44 -2.28 8.47
C THR A 183 16.27 -3.78 8.70
N GLU A 184 15.78 -4.17 9.88
CA GLU A 184 15.70 -5.56 10.30
C GLU A 184 14.30 -5.91 10.77
N PHE A 185 13.80 -7.03 10.26
CA PHE A 185 12.48 -7.59 10.52
C PHE A 185 12.62 -9.02 11.03
N PRO A 186 11.69 -9.49 11.89
CA PRO A 186 11.52 -10.92 12.05
C PRO A 186 10.99 -11.50 10.74
N PRO A 187 11.14 -12.81 10.50
CA PRO A 187 10.40 -13.42 9.41
C PRO A 187 8.88 -13.23 9.64
N LEU A 188 8.11 -13.29 8.56
CA LEU A 188 6.67 -13.04 8.57
C LEU A 188 5.90 -14.36 8.63
N PRO A 189 4.71 -14.41 9.25
CA PRO A 189 3.91 -15.64 9.29
C PRO A 189 3.39 -16.01 7.90
N SER A 190 3.29 -17.30 7.61
CA SER A 190 2.81 -17.83 6.32
C SER A 190 1.33 -17.53 6.02
N MET A 191 0.55 -17.20 7.04
CA MET A 191 -0.86 -16.80 6.96
C MET A 191 -1.05 -15.35 6.49
N LEU A 192 0.03 -14.56 6.40
CA LEU A 192 -0.05 -13.16 5.99
C LEU A 192 -0.61 -13.06 4.57
N VAL A 193 -1.69 -12.30 4.41
CA VAL A 193 -2.41 -12.08 3.14
C VAL A 193 -1.96 -10.78 2.49
N LYS A 194 -1.68 -9.75 3.30
CA LYS A 194 -1.34 -8.41 2.82
C LYS A 194 -0.11 -7.85 3.52
N LEU A 195 0.84 -7.39 2.74
CA LEU A 195 2.02 -6.68 3.22
C LEU A 195 2.14 -5.32 2.55
N LYS A 196 2.18 -4.25 3.35
CA LYS A 196 2.47 -2.89 2.91
C LYS A 196 3.75 -2.41 3.58
N ILE A 197 4.75 -2.06 2.77
CA ILE A 197 5.99 -1.42 3.22
C ILE A 197 6.11 -0.08 2.51
N SER A 198 6.11 1.00 3.27
CA SER A 198 6.09 2.37 2.77
C SER A 198 7.08 3.23 3.53
N GLU A 199 7.95 3.96 2.83
CA GLU A 199 8.81 4.96 3.48
C GLU A 199 9.73 4.36 4.54
N THR A 200 10.33 3.21 4.22
CA THR A 200 11.17 2.45 5.16
C THR A 200 12.64 2.41 4.76
N GLY A 201 13.50 2.13 5.74
CA GLY A 201 14.95 2.01 5.57
C GLY A 201 15.44 0.64 5.10
N ILE A 202 14.54 -0.27 4.67
CA ILE A 202 14.92 -1.64 4.36
C ILE A 202 15.86 -1.72 3.14
N THR A 203 16.80 -2.65 3.20
CA THR A 203 17.66 -3.01 2.07
C THR A 203 17.22 -4.31 1.40
N ILE A 204 16.49 -5.16 2.13
CA ILE A 204 15.97 -6.46 1.69
C ILE A 204 14.54 -6.59 2.25
N LEU A 205 13.62 -7.16 1.47
CA LEU A 205 12.26 -7.41 1.93
C LEU A 205 12.22 -8.55 2.96
N PRO A 206 11.39 -8.46 4.01
CA PRO A 206 11.27 -9.50 5.03
C PRO A 206 10.75 -10.82 4.44
N GLU A 207 11.45 -11.92 4.72
CA GLU A 207 11.04 -13.25 4.28
C GLU A 207 9.84 -13.78 5.09
N VAL A 208 9.05 -14.64 4.48
CA VAL A 208 8.00 -15.42 5.16
C VAL A 208 8.61 -16.70 5.73
N HIS A 209 8.32 -17.00 6.98
CA HIS A 209 8.62 -18.29 7.60
C HIS A 209 7.69 -19.36 7.02
N ILE A 210 8.26 -20.34 6.34
CA ILE A 210 7.53 -21.49 5.76
C ILE A 210 7.97 -22.75 6.52
N PRO A 211 7.28 -23.14 7.60
CA PRO A 211 7.65 -24.34 8.35
C PRO A 211 7.41 -25.58 7.50
N ASN A 212 8.49 -26.29 7.15
CA ASN A 212 8.50 -27.66 6.60
C ASN A 212 7.54 -27.95 5.42
N SER A 213 7.46 -27.03 4.44
CA SER A 213 6.89 -27.26 3.10
C SER A 213 5.45 -27.80 3.00
N GLN A 214 4.66 -27.80 4.08
CA GLN A 214 3.27 -28.31 4.05
C GLN A 214 2.25 -27.28 3.55
N PHE A 215 2.51 -25.98 3.72
CA PHE A 215 1.59 -24.91 3.30
C PHE A 215 2.35 -23.76 2.63
N PRO A 216 1.95 -23.33 1.41
CA PRO A 216 2.54 -22.18 0.75
C PRO A 216 2.17 -20.88 1.49
N SER A 217 2.90 -19.81 1.21
CA SER A 217 2.52 -18.47 1.66
C SER A 217 1.12 -18.11 1.16
N SER A 218 0.31 -17.51 2.04
CA SER A 218 -1.02 -16.98 1.73
C SER A 218 -1.00 -15.53 1.22
N LEU A 219 0.18 -14.98 0.93
CA LEU A 219 0.33 -13.58 0.57
C LEU A 219 -0.30 -13.31 -0.80
N GLU A 220 -1.35 -12.50 -0.82
CA GLU A 220 -2.11 -12.12 -2.02
C GLU A 220 -1.77 -10.71 -2.51
N TYR A 221 -1.41 -9.81 -1.60
CA TYR A 221 -1.14 -8.40 -1.90
C TYR A 221 0.20 -7.93 -1.31
N LEU A 222 1.05 -7.38 -2.17
CA LEU A 222 2.32 -6.76 -1.79
C LEU A 222 2.40 -5.33 -2.34
N GLN A 223 2.54 -4.35 -1.44
CA GLN A 223 2.78 -2.96 -1.78
C GLN A 223 4.13 -2.49 -1.22
N ILE A 224 4.93 -1.91 -2.11
CA ILE A 224 6.22 -1.28 -1.80
C ILE A 224 6.14 0.18 -2.26
N HIS A 225 6.32 1.12 -1.33
CA HIS A 225 6.30 2.55 -1.62
C HIS A 225 7.54 3.23 -1.04
N GLN A 226 8.22 4.06 -1.82
CA GLN A 226 9.26 4.99 -1.35
C GLN A 226 10.25 4.33 -0.38
N CYS A 227 10.92 3.25 -0.78
CA CYS A 227 11.95 2.59 0.04
C CYS A 227 13.35 2.99 -0.47
N PRO A 228 13.95 4.10 0.00
CA PRO A 228 15.14 4.70 -0.61
C PRO A 228 16.41 3.84 -0.52
N LYS A 229 16.46 2.86 0.40
CA LYS A 229 17.61 1.96 0.57
C LYS A 229 17.44 0.62 -0.13
N LEU A 230 16.27 0.36 -0.72
CA LEU A 230 15.97 -0.89 -1.41
C LEU A 230 16.48 -0.81 -2.85
N THR A 231 17.63 -1.42 -3.11
CA THR A 231 18.30 -1.36 -4.42
C THR A 231 18.04 -2.58 -5.30
N SER A 232 17.63 -3.70 -4.71
CA SER A 232 17.37 -4.96 -5.41
C SER A 232 16.21 -5.73 -4.77
N LEU A 233 15.45 -6.43 -5.60
CA LEU A 233 14.38 -7.35 -5.20
C LEU A 233 14.75 -8.82 -5.39
N LYS A 234 16.02 -9.14 -5.73
CA LYS A 234 16.50 -10.51 -5.96
C LYS A 234 16.52 -11.38 -4.71
N GLU A 235 16.68 -10.76 -3.54
CA GLU A 235 16.76 -11.41 -2.24
C GLU A 235 15.51 -11.13 -1.41
N GLY A 236 15.31 -11.90 -0.34
CA GLY A 236 14.18 -11.74 0.57
C GLY A 236 12.87 -12.26 -0.02
N LEU A 237 11.77 -11.57 0.27
CA LEU A 237 10.41 -12.03 0.00
C LEU A 237 10.15 -12.51 -1.44
N LEU A 238 10.61 -11.77 -2.45
CA LEU A 238 10.39 -12.10 -3.87
C LEU A 238 11.31 -13.21 -4.40
N SER A 239 12.28 -13.67 -3.61
CA SER A 239 13.07 -14.87 -3.90
C SER A 239 12.34 -16.17 -3.52
N GLN A 240 11.26 -16.07 -2.74
CA GLN A 240 10.44 -17.20 -2.30
C GLN A 240 9.31 -17.50 -3.30
N GLN A 241 8.76 -18.73 -3.25
CA GLN A 241 7.63 -19.12 -4.08
C GLN A 241 6.30 -18.58 -3.52
N LEU A 242 5.92 -17.37 -3.93
CA LEU A 242 4.67 -16.72 -3.52
C LEU A 242 3.52 -17.08 -4.48
N LEU A 243 3.10 -18.35 -4.44
CA LEU A 243 2.11 -18.90 -5.38
C LEU A 243 0.71 -18.29 -5.26
N ALA A 244 0.40 -17.64 -4.13
CA ALA A 244 -0.88 -16.97 -3.89
C ALA A 244 -0.90 -15.49 -4.30
N LEU A 245 0.25 -14.89 -4.65
CA LEU A 245 0.34 -13.45 -4.88
C LEU A 245 -0.47 -13.04 -6.12
N GLN A 246 -1.49 -12.21 -5.90
CA GLN A 246 -2.42 -11.74 -6.94
C GLN A 246 -2.08 -10.32 -7.40
N GLN A 247 -1.57 -9.48 -6.50
CA GLN A 247 -1.24 -8.09 -6.79
C GLN A 247 0.13 -7.69 -6.24
N LEU A 248 0.94 -7.10 -7.11
CA LEU A 248 2.22 -6.46 -6.75
C LEU A 248 2.19 -5.00 -7.19
N THR A 249 2.42 -4.09 -6.24
CA THR A 249 2.52 -2.65 -6.49
C THR A 249 3.85 -2.11 -5.98
N ILE A 250 4.64 -1.49 -6.87
CA ILE A 250 5.91 -0.85 -6.54
C ILE A 250 5.83 0.61 -6.96
N THR A 251 6.07 1.54 -6.04
CA THR A 251 5.87 2.98 -6.28
C THR A 251 7.01 3.80 -5.71
N HIS A 252 7.51 4.78 -6.45
CA HIS A 252 8.46 5.80 -5.97
C HIS A 252 9.76 5.22 -5.38
N CYS A 253 10.25 4.08 -5.89
CA CYS A 253 11.51 3.46 -5.47
C CYS A 253 12.65 3.89 -6.40
N LEU A 254 13.18 5.10 -6.18
CA LEU A 254 14.10 5.78 -7.11
C LEU A 254 15.45 5.09 -7.30
N ASP A 255 15.96 4.42 -6.26
CA ASP A 255 17.25 3.73 -6.25
C ASP A 255 17.14 2.22 -6.52
N LEU A 256 15.93 1.71 -6.80
CA LEU A 256 15.73 0.30 -7.12
C LEU A 256 16.19 0.01 -8.55
N ILE A 257 17.13 -0.92 -8.69
CA ILE A 257 17.82 -1.22 -9.96
C ILE A 257 17.34 -2.55 -10.55
N ASP A 258 17.15 -3.57 -9.73
CA ASP A 258 16.95 -4.95 -10.19
C ASP A 258 15.54 -5.47 -9.91
N LEU A 259 14.83 -5.86 -10.97
CA LEU A 259 13.57 -6.62 -10.91
C LEU A 259 13.83 -8.12 -11.15
N PRO A 260 13.51 -9.03 -10.19
CA PRO A 260 13.84 -10.45 -10.28
C PRO A 260 12.95 -11.18 -11.28
N VAL A 261 13.54 -11.55 -12.42
CA VAL A 261 12.86 -12.26 -13.51
C VAL A 261 12.32 -13.62 -13.06
N GLU A 262 13.17 -14.44 -12.45
CA GLU A 262 12.78 -15.78 -11.99
C GLU A 262 11.72 -15.71 -10.87
N GLY A 263 11.87 -14.74 -9.95
CA GLY A 263 10.91 -14.47 -8.89
C GLY A 263 9.54 -14.12 -9.43
N LEU A 264 9.45 -13.12 -10.33
CA LEU A 264 8.17 -12.69 -10.92
C LEU A 264 7.51 -13.78 -11.77
N ARG A 265 8.29 -14.52 -12.56
CA ARG A 265 7.76 -15.63 -13.36
C ARG A 265 7.13 -16.72 -12.50
N SER A 266 7.65 -16.95 -11.29
CA SER A 266 7.11 -17.94 -10.36
C SER A 266 5.74 -17.57 -9.78
N LEU A 267 5.34 -16.29 -9.88
CA LEU A 267 4.08 -15.75 -9.37
C LEU A 267 2.88 -16.16 -10.25
N SER A 268 2.59 -17.46 -10.29
CA SER A 268 1.59 -18.06 -11.18
C SER A 268 0.14 -17.66 -10.93
N ALA A 269 -0.14 -16.92 -9.86
CA ALA A 269 -1.45 -16.34 -9.54
C ALA A 269 -1.51 -14.81 -9.74
N LEU A 270 -0.41 -14.17 -10.17
CA LEU A 270 -0.34 -12.72 -10.30
C LEU A 270 -1.28 -12.24 -11.41
N LYS A 271 -2.26 -11.43 -11.04
CA LYS A 271 -3.25 -10.80 -11.93
C LYS A 271 -2.92 -9.34 -12.19
N SER A 272 -2.38 -8.64 -11.21
CA SER A 272 -2.15 -7.19 -11.29
C SER A 272 -0.70 -6.84 -10.95
N LEU A 273 -0.02 -6.19 -11.89
CA LEU A 273 1.32 -5.64 -11.69
C LEU A 273 1.32 -4.15 -11.98
N HIS A 274 1.60 -3.37 -10.95
CA HIS A 274 1.61 -1.91 -11.03
C HIS A 274 2.97 -1.36 -10.60
N ILE A 275 3.65 -0.62 -11.47
CA ILE A 275 4.97 -0.06 -11.20
C ILE A 275 4.97 1.42 -11.59
N TYR A 276 5.23 2.31 -10.63
CA TYR A 276 5.19 3.75 -10.84
C TYR A 276 6.45 4.42 -10.28
N ASP A 277 7.03 5.34 -11.05
CA ASP A 277 8.12 6.20 -10.61
C ASP A 277 9.33 5.43 -10.04
N CYS A 278 9.76 4.42 -10.80
CA CYS A 278 10.97 3.63 -10.55
C CYS A 278 11.90 3.75 -11.77
N PRO A 279 12.61 4.89 -11.94
CA PRO A 279 13.32 5.21 -13.19
C PRO A 279 14.54 4.34 -13.47
N ARG A 280 15.20 3.82 -12.42
CA ARG A 280 16.39 2.97 -12.52
C ARG A 280 16.08 1.49 -12.68
N LEU A 281 14.84 1.08 -12.38
CA LEU A 281 14.43 -0.31 -12.34
C LEU A 281 14.55 -0.95 -13.73
N ALA A 282 15.30 -2.04 -13.79
CA ALA A 282 15.54 -2.82 -14.98
C ALA A 282 15.36 -4.31 -14.68
N PRO A 283 14.94 -5.12 -15.66
CA PRO A 283 14.89 -6.56 -15.50
C PRO A 283 16.29 -7.17 -15.38
N SER A 284 16.45 -8.13 -14.47
CA SER A 284 17.72 -8.84 -14.28
C SER A 284 17.71 -10.22 -14.99
N GLY A 285 17.69 -10.23 -16.32
CA GLY A 285 17.67 -11.49 -17.11
C GLY A 285 17.38 -11.28 -18.60
N GLN A 286 17.57 -12.33 -19.41
CA GLN A 286 17.41 -12.29 -20.87
C GLN A 286 16.12 -12.98 -21.38
N HIS A 287 15.25 -13.49 -20.49
CA HIS A 287 14.09 -14.32 -20.85
C HIS A 287 12.84 -13.92 -20.07
N SER A 288 11.66 -14.21 -20.62
CA SER A 288 10.28 -14.00 -20.11
C SER A 288 10.18 -13.50 -18.65
N LEU A 289 9.95 -12.19 -18.47
CA LEU A 289 9.83 -11.43 -17.23
C LEU A 289 8.52 -11.66 -16.50
N LEU A 290 7.41 -11.77 -17.23
CA LEU A 290 6.06 -11.69 -16.66
C LEU A 290 5.29 -13.03 -16.69
N PRO A 291 4.43 -13.31 -15.69
CA PRO A 291 3.60 -14.50 -15.67
C PRO A 291 2.43 -14.42 -16.66
N SER A 292 2.05 -15.54 -17.27
CA SER A 292 1.04 -15.60 -18.34
C SER A 292 -0.41 -15.31 -17.91
N LYS A 293 -0.69 -15.35 -16.60
CA LYS A 293 -2.01 -15.02 -16.02
C LYS A 293 -2.21 -13.54 -15.70
N LEU A 294 -1.23 -12.69 -16.02
CA LEU A 294 -1.34 -11.26 -15.76
C LEU A 294 -2.51 -10.65 -16.56
N GLU A 295 -3.42 -10.00 -15.85
CA GLU A 295 -4.65 -9.40 -16.39
C GLU A 295 -4.56 -7.87 -16.49
N ASP A 296 -3.88 -7.21 -15.55
CA ASP A 296 -3.71 -5.75 -15.45
C ASP A 296 -2.23 -5.37 -15.27
N LEU A 297 -1.68 -4.67 -16.27
CA LEU A 297 -0.31 -4.15 -16.26
C LEU A 297 -0.32 -2.63 -16.35
N ARG A 298 0.22 -1.96 -15.32
CA ARG A 298 0.32 -0.49 -15.29
C ARG A 298 1.73 -0.06 -14.99
N ILE A 299 2.29 0.78 -15.86
CA ILE A 299 3.66 1.26 -15.78
C ILE A 299 3.66 2.78 -15.96
N SER A 300 4.24 3.51 -15.01
CA SER A 300 4.44 4.96 -15.15
C SER A 300 5.84 5.39 -14.75
N SER A 301 6.45 6.33 -15.49
CA SER A 301 7.75 6.91 -15.11
C SER A 301 8.87 5.86 -14.88
N CYS A 302 8.89 4.78 -15.65
CA CYS A 302 9.86 3.66 -15.53
C CYS A 302 10.68 3.45 -16.81
N SER A 303 11.63 4.36 -17.05
CA SER A 303 12.36 4.46 -18.32
C SER A 303 13.17 3.21 -18.71
N ASN A 304 13.79 2.53 -17.75
CA ASN A 304 14.61 1.33 -18.00
C ASN A 304 13.78 0.04 -18.08
N LEU A 305 12.55 0.06 -17.58
CA LEU A 305 11.71 -1.12 -17.46
C LEU A 305 10.70 -1.24 -18.61
N ILE A 306 10.17 -0.11 -19.09
CA ILE A 306 9.04 -0.14 -20.03
C ILE A 306 9.36 -0.89 -21.31
N ASN A 307 10.48 -0.59 -21.98
CA ASN A 307 10.80 -1.21 -23.26
C ASN A 307 10.98 -2.73 -23.16
N PRO A 308 11.74 -3.27 -22.19
CA PRO A 308 11.78 -4.72 -21.95
C PRO A 308 10.42 -5.35 -21.67
N LEU A 309 9.59 -4.76 -20.81
CA LEU A 309 8.25 -5.32 -20.52
C LEU A 309 7.34 -5.30 -21.76
N LEU A 310 7.43 -4.26 -22.59
CA LEU A 310 6.65 -4.18 -23.80
C LEU A 310 7.04 -5.23 -24.85
N GLN A 311 8.27 -5.75 -24.83
CA GLN A 311 8.71 -6.81 -25.76
C GLN A 311 7.97 -8.14 -25.52
N GLU A 312 7.41 -8.34 -24.33
CA GLU A 312 6.77 -9.60 -23.93
C GLU A 312 5.24 -9.55 -24.00
N LEU A 313 4.65 -8.42 -24.39
CA LEU A 313 3.19 -8.26 -24.41
C LEU A 313 2.46 -9.30 -25.24
N ASN A 314 3.09 -9.82 -26.29
CA ASN A 314 2.52 -10.86 -27.15
C ASN A 314 2.45 -12.23 -26.45
N GLU A 315 3.24 -12.47 -25.39
CA GLU A 315 3.20 -13.70 -24.59
C GLU A 315 2.12 -13.65 -23.49
N LEU A 316 1.61 -12.46 -23.17
CA LEU A 316 0.61 -12.24 -22.11
C LEU A 316 -0.81 -12.54 -22.58
N SER A 317 -1.10 -13.84 -22.72
CA SER A 317 -2.39 -14.36 -23.19
C SER A 317 -3.61 -14.06 -22.32
N SER A 318 -3.44 -13.53 -21.10
CA SER A 318 -4.54 -13.15 -20.20
C SER A 318 -4.70 -11.64 -20.02
N LEU A 319 -3.84 -10.83 -20.66
CA LEU A 319 -3.81 -9.39 -20.41
C LEU A 319 -5.09 -8.72 -20.95
N THR A 320 -5.79 -8.00 -20.08
CA THR A 320 -7.03 -7.28 -20.39
C THR A 320 -6.87 -5.77 -20.26
N HIS A 321 -5.99 -5.30 -19.39
CA HIS A 321 -5.76 -3.89 -19.12
C HIS A 321 -4.27 -3.57 -19.23
N LEU A 322 -3.94 -2.55 -20.03
CA LEU A 322 -2.59 -2.02 -20.19
C LEU A 322 -2.61 -0.50 -20.06
N THR A 323 -1.87 0.02 -19.08
CA THR A 323 -1.64 1.46 -18.90
C THR A 323 -0.15 1.76 -18.97
N THR A 324 0.25 2.65 -19.88
CA THR A 324 1.60 3.21 -19.96
C THR A 324 1.52 4.73 -19.78
N ALA A 325 2.18 5.26 -18.77
CA ALA A 325 2.13 6.68 -18.44
C ALA A 325 3.52 7.30 -18.26
N ASP A 326 3.70 8.59 -18.59
CA ASP A 326 4.94 9.35 -18.32
C ASP A 326 6.24 8.69 -18.82
N CYS A 327 6.16 7.97 -19.94
CA CYS A 327 7.28 7.18 -20.46
C CYS A 327 8.01 7.89 -21.61
N ALA A 328 8.97 8.75 -21.26
CA ALA A 328 9.77 9.48 -22.24
C ALA A 328 10.73 8.58 -23.06
N SER A 329 11.09 7.38 -22.58
CA SER A 329 11.93 6.44 -23.33
C SER A 329 11.16 5.62 -24.38
N LEU A 330 9.82 5.71 -24.38
CA LEU A 330 8.97 4.95 -25.28
C LEU A 330 8.75 5.70 -26.60
N GLN A 331 9.34 5.22 -27.69
CA GLN A 331 9.18 5.80 -29.03
C GLN A 331 8.17 5.03 -29.90
N SER A 332 8.05 3.73 -29.67
CA SER A 332 7.12 2.84 -30.37
C SER A 332 6.93 1.55 -29.56
N PHE A 333 5.85 0.82 -29.81
CA PHE A 333 5.65 -0.50 -29.23
C PHE A 333 6.40 -1.57 -30.06
N PRO A 334 7.18 -2.46 -29.43
CA PRO A 334 8.02 -3.41 -30.14
C PRO A 334 7.26 -4.60 -30.73
N VAL A 335 6.06 -4.90 -30.21
CA VAL A 335 5.24 -6.04 -30.61
C VAL A 335 3.77 -5.65 -30.74
N LYS A 336 2.98 -6.51 -31.40
CA LYS A 336 1.52 -6.37 -31.43
C LYS A 336 0.94 -6.56 -30.03
N LEU A 337 -0.15 -5.84 -29.75
CA LEU A 337 -0.90 -6.03 -28.51
C LEU A 337 -1.55 -7.42 -28.45
N PRO A 338 -1.75 -7.99 -27.25
CA PRO A 338 -2.42 -9.26 -27.09
C PRO A 338 -3.90 -9.15 -27.49
N ALA A 339 -4.43 -10.21 -28.14
CA ALA A 339 -5.80 -10.23 -28.63
C ALA A 339 -6.87 -10.16 -27.52
N THR A 340 -6.49 -10.47 -26.28
CA THR A 340 -7.34 -10.41 -25.09
C THR A 340 -7.50 -9.00 -24.51
N LEU A 341 -6.70 -8.04 -24.97
CA LEU A 341 -6.69 -6.70 -24.41
C LEU A 341 -8.06 -6.02 -24.59
N GLN A 342 -8.63 -5.52 -23.50
CA GLN A 342 -9.94 -4.86 -23.45
C GLN A 342 -9.81 -3.35 -23.29
N LYS A 343 -8.77 -2.89 -22.59
CA LYS A 343 -8.53 -1.48 -22.32
C LYS A 343 -7.06 -1.12 -22.49
N LEU A 344 -6.80 -0.07 -23.28
CA LEU A 344 -5.47 0.50 -23.50
C LEU A 344 -5.45 1.98 -23.07
N GLU A 345 -4.53 2.35 -22.21
CA GLU A 345 -4.30 3.73 -21.79
C GLU A 345 -2.85 4.14 -22.04
N ILE A 346 -2.64 5.19 -22.83
CA ILE A 346 -1.33 5.77 -23.13
C ILE A 346 -1.36 7.24 -22.72
N LEU A 347 -0.64 7.59 -21.65
CA LEU A 347 -0.76 8.89 -20.99
C LEU A 347 0.60 9.59 -20.94
N ASN A 348 0.68 10.84 -21.38
CA ASN A 348 1.89 11.67 -21.28
C ASN A 348 3.18 11.00 -21.84
N CYS A 349 3.07 10.20 -22.90
CA CYS A 349 4.21 9.60 -23.60
C CYS A 349 4.73 10.56 -24.66
N SER A 350 5.52 11.56 -24.24
CA SER A 350 5.93 12.70 -25.08
C SER A 350 6.73 12.33 -26.33
N ASN A 351 7.43 11.20 -26.33
CA ASN A 351 8.30 10.76 -27.43
C ASN A 351 7.69 9.63 -28.27
N LEU A 352 6.44 9.22 -28.01
CA LEU A 352 5.77 8.16 -28.76
C LEU A 352 5.33 8.68 -30.13
N ILE A 353 5.85 8.08 -31.20
CA ILE A 353 5.62 8.52 -32.59
C ILE A 353 4.58 7.64 -33.29
N TYR A 354 4.43 6.38 -32.85
CA TYR A 354 3.50 5.43 -33.45
C TYR A 354 2.69 4.71 -32.38
N LEU A 355 1.39 4.54 -32.64
CA LEU A 355 0.56 3.65 -31.84
C LEU A 355 0.95 2.17 -32.06
N PRO A 356 0.61 1.27 -31.12
CA PRO A 356 0.88 -0.14 -31.26
C PRO A 356 0.29 -0.73 -32.55
N ALA A 357 1.07 -1.56 -33.23
CA ALA A 357 0.57 -2.35 -34.35
C ALA A 357 -0.46 -3.38 -33.86
N GLY A 358 -1.42 -3.75 -34.71
CA GLY A 358 -2.44 -4.74 -34.39
C GLY A 358 -3.66 -4.21 -33.64
N LEU A 359 -3.79 -2.88 -33.45
CA LEU A 359 -5.05 -2.26 -32.97
C LEU A 359 -6.26 -2.54 -33.88
N GLU A 360 -5.99 -2.82 -35.17
CA GLU A 360 -6.98 -3.20 -36.17
C GLU A 360 -7.50 -4.64 -35.94
N ASP A 361 -6.64 -5.52 -35.43
CA ASP A 361 -6.89 -6.95 -35.21
C ASP A 361 -7.32 -7.27 -33.76
N ALA A 362 -7.29 -6.29 -32.85
CA ALA A 362 -7.54 -6.47 -31.42
C ALA A 362 -9.03 -6.69 -31.10
N SER A 363 -9.54 -7.90 -31.36
CA SER A 363 -10.97 -8.22 -31.30
C SER A 363 -11.65 -7.97 -29.94
N CYS A 364 -10.91 -7.98 -28.83
CA CYS A 364 -11.47 -7.74 -27.50
C CYS A 364 -11.40 -6.27 -27.05
N LEU A 365 -10.74 -5.39 -27.81
CA LEU A 365 -10.46 -4.02 -27.38
C LEU A 365 -11.73 -3.17 -27.37
N THR A 366 -12.13 -2.70 -26.19
CA THR A 366 -13.37 -1.95 -25.96
C THR A 366 -13.14 -0.47 -25.64
N ALA A 367 -11.98 -0.11 -25.10
CA ALA A 367 -11.66 1.26 -24.72
C ALA A 367 -10.20 1.62 -25.02
N ILE A 368 -9.99 2.78 -25.65
CA ILE A 368 -8.67 3.37 -25.88
C ILE A 368 -8.67 4.80 -25.31
N THR A 369 -7.67 5.10 -24.50
CA THR A 369 -7.42 6.43 -23.96
C THR A 369 -6.01 6.87 -24.32
N ILE A 370 -5.86 7.97 -25.05
CA ILE A 370 -4.57 8.57 -25.42
C ILE A 370 -4.57 10.02 -24.96
N LEU A 371 -3.79 10.35 -23.94
CA LEU A 371 -3.72 11.71 -23.40
C LEU A 371 -2.29 12.24 -23.48
N LYS A 372 -2.10 13.51 -23.83
CA LYS A 372 -0.81 14.21 -23.78
C LYS A 372 0.32 13.52 -24.58
N CYS A 373 0.01 13.01 -25.77
CA CYS A 373 0.96 12.34 -26.67
C CYS A 373 1.13 13.13 -27.98
N PRO A 374 1.95 14.20 -27.99
CA PRO A 374 1.92 15.21 -29.04
C PRO A 374 2.57 14.78 -30.37
N LEU A 375 3.37 13.71 -30.42
CA LEU A 375 4.12 13.31 -31.62
C LEU A 375 3.42 12.26 -32.49
N ILE A 376 2.27 11.73 -32.07
CA ILE A 376 1.54 10.70 -32.81
C ILE A 376 0.81 11.36 -33.99
N PRO A 377 1.16 11.08 -35.25
CA PRO A 377 0.61 11.82 -36.39
C PRO A 377 -0.74 11.29 -36.90
N CYS A 378 -1.05 10.00 -36.68
CA CYS A 378 -2.27 9.34 -37.15
C CYS A 378 -2.48 7.97 -36.50
N LEU A 379 -3.67 7.42 -36.75
CA LEU A 379 -3.99 6.02 -36.44
C LEU A 379 -3.25 5.04 -37.37
N PRO A 380 -2.98 3.81 -36.91
CA PRO A 380 -2.30 2.79 -37.73
C PRO A 380 -3.20 2.26 -38.87
N GLY A 381 -4.51 2.38 -38.75
CA GLY A 381 -5.50 1.91 -39.71
C GLY A 381 -6.91 1.97 -39.12
N ARG A 382 -7.84 1.19 -39.67
CA ARG A 382 -9.22 1.12 -39.18
C ARG A 382 -9.28 0.34 -37.87
N LEU A 383 -9.64 1.00 -36.78
CA LEU A 383 -9.74 0.37 -35.47
C LEU A 383 -10.80 -0.74 -35.45
N THR A 384 -10.60 -1.73 -34.59
CA THR A 384 -11.52 -2.88 -34.44
C THR A 384 -12.99 -2.46 -34.28
N GLY A 385 -13.90 -3.29 -34.78
CA GLY A 385 -15.34 -3.08 -34.65
C GLY A 385 -15.87 -3.27 -33.22
N SER A 386 -15.08 -3.85 -32.31
CA SER A 386 -15.45 -4.03 -30.90
C SER A 386 -15.22 -2.80 -30.02
N LEU A 387 -14.53 -1.78 -30.54
CA LEU A 387 -14.21 -0.55 -29.81
C LEU A 387 -15.47 0.25 -29.50
N LYS A 388 -15.69 0.53 -28.21
CA LYS A 388 -16.87 1.25 -27.69
C LYS A 388 -16.53 2.70 -27.34
N GLU A 389 -15.33 2.92 -26.81
CA GLU A 389 -14.90 4.19 -26.26
C GLU A 389 -13.51 4.58 -26.78
N LEU A 390 -13.40 5.82 -27.28
CA LEU A 390 -12.14 6.42 -27.71
C LEU A 390 -12.01 7.82 -27.12
N TYR A 391 -10.99 8.02 -26.28
CA TYR A 391 -10.67 9.31 -25.67
C TYR A 391 -9.29 9.76 -26.17
N ILE A 392 -9.22 10.92 -26.83
CA ILE A 392 -7.98 11.55 -27.30
C ILE A 392 -7.94 12.97 -26.76
N GLN A 393 -6.95 13.29 -25.92
CA GLN A 393 -6.82 14.64 -25.36
C GLN A 393 -5.39 15.15 -25.42
N GLU A 394 -5.22 16.43 -25.75
CA GLU A 394 -3.89 17.08 -25.80
C GLU A 394 -2.90 16.30 -26.70
N CYS A 395 -3.38 15.85 -27.85
CA CYS A 395 -2.64 15.04 -28.84
C CYS A 395 -2.72 15.70 -30.22
N LEU A 396 -2.13 16.89 -30.35
CA LEU A 396 -2.31 17.83 -31.48
C LEU A 396 -2.48 17.17 -32.87
N PHE A 397 -1.49 16.42 -33.34
CA PHE A 397 -1.57 15.83 -34.68
C PHE A 397 -2.61 14.71 -34.80
N LEU A 398 -2.75 13.88 -33.76
CA LEU A 398 -3.71 12.77 -33.76
C LEU A 398 -5.15 13.29 -33.70
N SER A 399 -5.41 14.29 -32.86
CA SER A 399 -6.70 14.97 -32.75
C SER A 399 -7.11 15.64 -34.07
N GLU A 400 -6.18 16.32 -34.76
CA GLU A 400 -6.43 16.87 -36.10
C GLU A 400 -6.73 15.77 -37.12
N SER A 401 -5.96 14.68 -37.09
CA SER A 401 -6.16 13.55 -37.99
C SER A 401 -7.51 12.85 -37.77
N CYS A 402 -7.98 12.81 -36.52
CA CYS A 402 -9.24 12.18 -36.10
C CYS A 402 -10.43 13.16 -36.06
N GLN A 403 -10.28 14.38 -36.55
CA GLN A 403 -11.35 15.39 -36.47
C GLN A 403 -12.65 14.93 -37.16
N GLU A 404 -13.80 15.12 -36.49
CA GLU A 404 -15.09 14.66 -37.01
C GLU A 404 -15.41 15.24 -38.41
N ASN A 405 -15.71 14.34 -39.35
CA ASN A 405 -16.10 14.61 -40.74
C ASN A 405 -15.05 15.32 -41.63
N SER A 406 -13.89 15.69 -41.11
CA SER A 406 -12.83 16.35 -41.88
C SER A 406 -11.45 15.72 -41.74
N GLY A 407 -11.20 15.00 -40.65
CA GLY A 407 -9.94 14.33 -40.37
C GLY A 407 -9.73 13.11 -41.28
N ARG A 408 -8.49 12.90 -41.74
CA ARG A 408 -8.14 11.78 -42.63
C ARG A 408 -8.39 10.41 -41.99
N ASP A 409 -8.32 10.33 -40.67
CA ASP A 409 -8.54 9.11 -39.89
C ASP A 409 -9.97 8.99 -39.35
N TRP A 410 -10.85 9.97 -39.60
CA TRP A 410 -12.23 9.90 -39.10
C TRP A 410 -12.95 8.63 -39.58
N CYS A 411 -12.75 8.22 -40.83
CA CYS A 411 -13.33 6.99 -41.38
C CYS A 411 -12.85 5.72 -40.66
N ASN A 412 -11.69 5.77 -39.99
CA ASN A 412 -11.12 4.67 -39.23
C ASN A 412 -11.78 4.49 -37.85
N ILE A 413 -12.50 5.50 -37.36
CA ILE A 413 -13.12 5.52 -36.03
C ILE A 413 -14.61 5.89 -36.05
N ALA A 414 -15.19 6.24 -37.20
CA ALA A 414 -16.57 6.71 -37.29
C ALA A 414 -17.63 5.71 -36.79
N HIS A 415 -17.28 4.43 -36.70
CA HIS A 415 -18.13 3.36 -36.14
C HIS A 415 -18.13 3.31 -34.61
N VAL A 416 -17.19 3.98 -33.93
CA VAL A 416 -17.08 3.98 -32.47
C VAL A 416 -18.23 4.78 -31.84
N PRO A 417 -19.00 4.20 -30.90
CA PRO A 417 -20.15 4.86 -30.27
C PRO A 417 -19.81 6.12 -29.47
N ILE A 418 -18.73 6.08 -28.68
CA ILE A 418 -18.32 7.16 -27.77
C ILE A 418 -16.94 7.64 -28.19
N ILE A 419 -16.86 8.87 -28.68
CA ILE A 419 -15.62 9.52 -29.09
C ILE A 419 -15.53 10.88 -28.40
N GLU A 420 -14.48 11.10 -27.61
CA GLU A 420 -14.13 12.42 -27.09
C GLU A 420 -12.73 12.81 -27.58
N ILE A 421 -12.66 13.89 -28.35
CA ILE A 421 -11.41 14.45 -28.87
C ILE A 421 -11.31 15.92 -28.44
N SER A 422 -10.25 16.30 -27.72
CA SER A 422 -10.05 17.69 -27.28
C SER A 422 -8.57 18.08 -27.16
N ASP A 423 -8.18 19.18 -27.79
CA ASP A 423 -6.86 19.81 -27.59
C ASP A 423 -7.03 21.21 -26.99
N ASP A 424 -7.24 21.28 -25.68
CA ASP A 424 -7.36 22.57 -24.99
C ASP A 424 -5.98 23.05 -24.50
N THR A 425 -5.13 23.48 -25.44
CA THR A 425 -4.04 24.43 -25.14
C THR A 425 -4.36 25.78 -25.77
N ASN A 426 -5.34 26.49 -25.20
CA ASN A 426 -5.72 27.88 -25.55
C ASN A 426 -5.97 28.14 -27.06
N ILE A 427 -7.23 28.05 -27.50
CA ILE A 427 -8.00 29.02 -28.31
C ILE A 427 -9.25 28.32 -28.89
N THR A 428 -10.43 28.67 -28.34
CA THR A 428 -11.80 28.50 -28.87
C THR A 428 -12.25 27.12 -29.44
N ASN A 429 -13.14 26.45 -28.69
CA ASN A 429 -14.23 25.58 -29.18
C ASN A 429 -13.88 24.54 -30.25
N LYS A 430 -13.01 23.58 -29.96
CA LYS A 430 -12.86 22.34 -30.76
C LYS A 430 -12.87 21.06 -29.93
N SER A 431 -13.59 21.02 -28.80
CA SER A 431 -13.90 19.74 -28.17
C SER A 431 -14.99 19.04 -28.99
N THR A 432 -14.62 17.94 -29.64
CA THR A 432 -15.57 17.07 -30.34
C THR A 432 -16.01 16.01 -29.35
N ARG A 433 -17.26 16.10 -28.88
CA ARG A 433 -17.89 15.04 -28.08
C ARG A 433 -19.01 14.43 -28.89
N ARG A 434 -18.81 13.18 -29.33
CA ARG A 434 -19.82 12.40 -30.04
C ARG A 434 -20.24 11.22 -29.16
N ARG A 435 -21.53 11.17 -28.85
CA ARG A 435 -22.15 10.05 -28.16
C ARG A 435 -23.31 9.55 -29.03
N LEU A 436 -23.12 8.39 -29.65
CA LEU A 436 -24.19 7.69 -30.35
C LEU A 436 -25.05 6.97 -29.30
N SER A 437 -26.33 7.33 -29.25
CA SER A 437 -27.35 6.72 -28.38
C SER A 437 -27.81 5.37 -28.90
#